data_AF-A0A0G0XB52-F1
#
_entry.id   AF-A0A0G0XB52-F1
#
_cell.length_a   1.000
_cell.length_b   1.000
_cell.length_c   1.000
_cell.angle_alpha   90.00
_cell.angle_beta   90.00
_cell.angle_gamma   90.00
#
_symmetry.space_group_name_H-M   'P 1'
#
loop_
_entity.id
_entity.type
_entity.pdbx_description
1 polymer ?
#
loop_
_entity_poly.entity_id
_entity_poly.type
_entity_poly.pdbx_seq_one_letter_code
_entity_poly.pdbx_strand_id
1 'polypeptide(L)'
;MKVIADLQLHSKYSRAVSQKMNIEELFFWSKMKGIGLIATGDWTHPLWIREIKEKLVETGRGTLRLNSNLKKTVFSNLFSNLKRQSFSLQEQDTEFLLATELSSIYSQGGQTRRVHNLVWVPAISSAEKIIRELNKRGCNLGADGRPIVGLTSKEVLQIALEVDESALVIPAHAWTPWFALYGSKSGFNSIEECFEDLSDYIYAVETGLSSDPAMNWRIPELDHRSIVSFSDAHSGPKLGREATVFDLEELSYEAIREAVMDNASNLSSPRRRGSVDSRLLGNDRNKISCTLEFYPEEGKYHFDGHRNCKVRQTPEETRERGTQCPVCGRPLTVGVEYRVQELAKRDPINTVKKIDDNGVRWLYHPQNMHPPFVNIVPLLEIISEARHAGTGSKGVQEEYEKVISSLGPEFHVLLKADFDDISRASDARLSEAIKKVRVGDIYIDPGYDGEFGKVKVWKDDGEDVVEDVGKDQMSLF
;
A
#
# COMPACT_ATOMS: atom_id res chain seq x y z
N MET A 1 -18.03 -8.16 -7.18
CA MET A 1 -16.92 -9.12 -7.41
C MET A 1 -15.73 -8.63 -6.63
N LYS A 2 -15.09 -9.48 -5.82
CA LYS A 2 -13.95 -9.04 -4.99
C LYS A 2 -12.62 -9.17 -5.74
N VAL A 3 -11.84 -8.10 -5.78
CA VAL A 3 -10.54 -8.04 -6.45
C VAL A 3 -9.51 -7.48 -5.48
N ILE A 4 -8.45 -8.24 -5.21
CA ILE A 4 -7.27 -7.74 -4.49
C ILE A 4 -6.42 -6.96 -5.49
N ALA A 5 -6.06 -5.73 -5.13
CA ALA A 5 -5.34 -4.81 -6.00
C ALA A 5 -4.10 -4.22 -5.32
N ASP A 6 -3.01 -4.15 -6.08
CA ASP A 6 -1.73 -3.55 -5.68
C ASP A 6 -1.33 -2.49 -6.73
N LEU A 7 -1.71 -1.24 -6.49
CA LEU A 7 -1.71 -0.15 -7.47
C LEU A 7 -0.58 0.87 -7.29
N GLN A 8 0.45 0.52 -6.52
CA GLN A 8 1.74 1.21 -6.50
C GLN A 8 2.87 0.18 -6.49
N LEU A 9 3.65 0.19 -7.56
CA LEU A 9 4.86 -0.61 -7.71
C LEU A 9 5.77 0.04 -8.74
N HIS A 10 7.01 -0.46 -8.82
CA HIS A 10 8.00 0.06 -9.74
C HIS A 10 8.54 -0.97 -10.71
N SER A 11 8.86 -0.50 -11.91
CA SER A 11 9.54 -1.26 -12.94
C SER A 11 11.06 -1.32 -12.69
N LYS A 12 11.75 -2.17 -13.45
CA LYS A 12 13.23 -2.25 -13.49
C LYS A 12 13.93 -0.92 -13.84
N TYR A 13 13.21 0.09 -14.32
CA TYR A 13 13.75 1.41 -14.66
C TYR A 13 13.80 2.38 -13.47
N SER A 14 13.17 2.06 -12.35
CA SER A 14 13.27 2.83 -11.12
C SER A 14 14.54 2.50 -10.33
N ARG A 15 15.07 3.50 -9.61
CA ARG A 15 16.22 3.30 -8.72
C ARG A 15 15.92 2.34 -7.57
N ALA A 16 16.92 1.56 -7.20
CA ALA A 16 16.85 0.57 -6.12
C ALA A 16 15.75 -0.51 -6.31
N VAL A 17 15.32 -0.72 -7.54
CA VAL A 17 14.36 -1.76 -7.93
C VAL A 17 15.08 -2.92 -8.59
N SER A 18 14.59 -4.14 -8.32
CA SER A 18 15.11 -5.36 -8.94
C SER A 18 15.03 -5.27 -10.46
N GLN A 19 16.12 -5.63 -11.15
CA GLN A 19 16.16 -5.69 -12.62
C GLN A 19 15.21 -6.75 -13.20
N LYS A 20 14.70 -7.65 -12.35
CA LYS A 20 13.67 -8.61 -12.74
C LYS A 20 12.28 -7.99 -12.87
N MET A 21 12.03 -6.78 -12.38
CA MET A 21 10.70 -6.11 -12.40
C MET A 21 10.30 -5.69 -13.83
N ASN A 22 10.07 -6.69 -14.68
CA ASN A 22 9.48 -6.59 -16.00
C ASN A 22 8.02 -7.11 -15.96
N ILE A 23 7.27 -6.93 -17.04
CA ILE A 23 5.84 -7.29 -17.12
C ILE A 23 5.60 -8.78 -16.80
N GLU A 24 6.50 -9.65 -17.24
CA GLU A 24 6.42 -11.10 -17.03
C GLU A 24 6.60 -11.49 -15.56
N GLU A 25 7.59 -10.90 -14.88
CA GLU A 25 7.82 -11.09 -13.44
C GLU A 25 6.65 -10.57 -12.61
N LEU A 26 6.14 -9.38 -12.95
CA LEU A 26 4.97 -8.78 -12.30
C LEU A 26 3.75 -9.69 -12.44
N PHE A 27 3.49 -10.20 -13.65
CA PHE A 27 2.41 -11.14 -13.89
C PHE A 27 2.62 -12.44 -13.08
N PHE A 28 3.82 -13.01 -13.10
CA PHE A 28 4.13 -14.23 -12.33
C PHE A 28 3.85 -14.04 -10.83
N TRP A 29 4.42 -12.99 -10.21
CA TRP A 29 4.22 -12.76 -8.79
C TRP A 29 2.78 -12.39 -8.43
N SER A 30 2.04 -11.69 -9.31
CA SER A 30 0.61 -11.48 -9.08
C SER A 30 -0.16 -12.80 -8.95
N LYS A 31 0.22 -13.84 -9.71
CA LYS A 31 -0.36 -15.18 -9.60
C LYS A 31 0.07 -15.92 -8.35
N MET A 32 1.35 -15.83 -7.98
CA MET A 32 1.85 -16.42 -6.73
C MET A 32 1.17 -15.80 -5.51
N LYS A 33 0.92 -14.48 -5.55
CA LYS A 33 0.28 -13.74 -4.46
C LYS A 33 -1.24 -13.88 -4.44
N GLY A 34 -1.88 -13.99 -5.61
CA GLY A 34 -3.34 -14.00 -5.73
C GLY A 34 -3.93 -12.59 -5.92
N ILE A 35 -3.17 -11.71 -6.58
CA ILE A 35 -3.58 -10.34 -6.89
C ILE A 35 -4.28 -10.33 -8.25
N GLY A 36 -5.49 -9.77 -8.30
CA GLY A 36 -6.32 -9.71 -9.51
C GLY A 36 -6.06 -8.46 -10.35
N LEU A 37 -5.54 -7.39 -9.75
CA LEU A 37 -5.23 -6.14 -10.41
C LEU A 37 -3.92 -5.56 -9.90
N ILE A 38 -3.00 -5.21 -10.79
CA ILE A 38 -1.73 -4.56 -10.40
C ILE A 38 -1.51 -3.27 -11.18
N ALA A 39 -0.75 -2.34 -10.61
CA ALA A 39 -0.26 -1.19 -11.38
C ALA A 39 0.71 -1.63 -12.48
N THR A 40 0.74 -0.89 -13.59
CA THR A 40 1.86 -0.99 -14.54
C THR A 40 3.17 -0.49 -13.93
N GLY A 41 3.08 0.51 -13.04
CA GLY A 41 4.20 1.31 -12.57
C GLY A 41 4.81 2.16 -13.70
N ASP A 42 5.49 3.23 -13.34
CA ASP A 42 6.50 3.94 -14.14
C ASP A 42 6.15 4.25 -15.61
N TRP A 43 4.87 4.38 -15.97
CA TRP A 43 4.45 4.47 -17.37
C TRP A 43 4.92 5.77 -18.04
N THR A 44 5.45 6.73 -17.29
CA THR A 44 6.12 7.91 -17.83
C THR A 44 7.49 7.62 -18.45
N HIS A 45 8.14 6.53 -18.07
CA HIS A 45 9.47 6.20 -18.56
C HIS A 45 9.41 5.76 -20.03
N PRO A 46 10.20 6.37 -20.94
CA PRO A 46 10.05 6.21 -22.38
C PRO A 46 10.33 4.79 -22.89
N LEU A 47 11.17 4.02 -22.20
CA LEU A 47 11.40 2.61 -22.54
C LEU A 47 10.31 1.70 -21.94
N TRP A 48 9.77 2.07 -20.78
CA TRP A 48 8.76 1.25 -20.11
C TRP A 48 7.40 1.35 -20.79
N ILE A 49 6.98 2.54 -21.21
CA ILE A 49 5.74 2.70 -21.99
C ILE A 49 5.78 1.93 -23.32
N ARG A 50 6.96 1.77 -23.93
CA ARG A 50 7.13 0.93 -25.12
C ARG A 50 6.92 -0.55 -24.78
N GLU A 51 7.49 -1.04 -23.69
CA GLU A 51 7.27 -2.41 -23.21
C GLU A 51 5.79 -2.65 -22.85
N ILE A 52 5.13 -1.70 -22.17
CA ILE A 52 3.69 -1.78 -21.87
C ILE A 52 2.91 -1.95 -23.18
N LYS A 53 3.15 -1.11 -24.19
CA LYS A 53 2.42 -1.18 -25.47
C LYS A 53 2.71 -2.45 -26.28
N GLU A 54 3.89 -3.03 -26.12
CA GLU A 54 4.27 -4.28 -26.80
C GLU A 54 3.65 -5.51 -26.12
N LYS A 55 3.67 -5.54 -24.79
CA LYS A 55 3.37 -6.73 -23.99
C LYS A 55 1.95 -6.75 -23.43
N LEU A 56 1.30 -5.60 -23.30
CA LEU A 56 -0.05 -5.46 -22.76
C LEU A 56 -1.03 -5.01 -23.86
N VAL A 57 -2.29 -5.39 -23.69
CA VAL A 57 -3.40 -5.05 -24.60
C VAL A 57 -4.53 -4.43 -23.79
N GLU A 58 -5.05 -3.29 -24.24
CA GLU A 58 -6.23 -2.66 -23.63
C GLU A 58 -7.45 -3.60 -23.67
N THR A 59 -8.17 -3.68 -22.55
CA THR A 59 -9.40 -4.49 -22.43
C THR A 59 -10.62 -3.79 -23.01
N GLY A 60 -10.52 -2.48 -23.27
CA GLY A 60 -11.65 -1.60 -23.60
C GLY A 60 -12.41 -1.08 -22.37
N ARG A 61 -12.01 -1.48 -21.15
CA ARG A 61 -12.64 -1.10 -19.88
C ARG A 61 -11.75 -0.23 -18.98
N GLY A 62 -10.71 0.36 -19.57
CA GLY A 62 -9.73 1.17 -18.85
C GLY A 62 -8.64 0.38 -18.09
N THR A 63 -8.56 -0.92 -18.34
CA THR A 63 -7.51 -1.81 -17.83
C THR A 63 -6.75 -2.44 -18.98
N LEU A 64 -5.61 -3.07 -18.69
CA LEU A 64 -4.78 -3.80 -19.64
C LEU A 64 -4.68 -5.27 -19.23
N ARG A 65 -4.39 -6.15 -20.20
CA ARG A 65 -4.09 -7.56 -19.94
C ARG A 65 -2.84 -7.98 -20.67
N LEU A 66 -2.17 -9.01 -20.17
CA LEU A 66 -1.01 -9.60 -20.83
C LEU A 66 -1.41 -10.13 -22.23
N ASN A 67 -0.58 -9.85 -23.23
CA ASN A 67 -0.77 -10.40 -24.58
C ASN A 67 -0.87 -11.93 -24.52
N SER A 68 -1.89 -12.51 -25.17
CA SER A 68 -2.19 -13.94 -25.16
C SER A 68 -1.01 -14.84 -25.54
N ASN A 69 -0.14 -14.41 -26.46
CA ASN A 69 1.04 -15.19 -26.86
C ASN A 69 2.11 -15.17 -25.77
N LEU A 70 2.38 -13.99 -25.21
CA LEU A 70 3.32 -13.84 -24.10
C LEU A 70 2.83 -14.59 -22.86
N LYS A 71 1.53 -14.50 -22.56
CA LYS A 71 0.87 -15.25 -21.49
C LYS A 71 1.17 -16.74 -21.58
N LYS A 72 0.99 -17.37 -22.76
CA LYS A 72 1.30 -18.79 -22.96
C LYS A 72 2.77 -19.11 -22.66
N THR A 73 3.70 -18.27 -23.13
CA THR A 73 5.14 -18.43 -22.89
C THR A 73 5.51 -18.29 -21.42
N VAL A 74 4.96 -17.29 -20.73
CA VAL A 74 5.15 -17.07 -19.29
C VAL A 74 4.63 -18.28 -18.52
N PHE A 75 3.44 -18.78 -18.88
CA PHE A 75 2.89 -19.99 -18.27
C PHE A 75 3.75 -21.23 -18.50
N SER A 76 4.18 -21.49 -19.73
CA SER A 76 5.00 -22.66 -20.03
C SER A 76 6.36 -22.62 -19.34
N ASN A 77 6.97 -21.44 -19.25
CA ASN A 77 8.34 -21.31 -18.74
C ASN A 77 8.37 -21.26 -17.21
N LEU A 78 7.57 -20.40 -16.59
CA LEU A 78 7.64 -20.16 -15.15
C LEU A 78 6.91 -21.21 -14.32
N PHE A 79 5.81 -21.78 -14.83
CA PHE A 79 5.02 -22.75 -14.07
C PHE A 79 5.34 -24.21 -14.42
N SER A 80 6.34 -24.46 -15.28
CA SER A 80 6.79 -25.83 -15.60
C SER A 80 7.35 -26.59 -14.38
N ASN A 81 7.91 -25.87 -13.41
CA ASN A 81 8.49 -26.44 -12.19
C ASN A 81 7.47 -26.66 -11.06
N LEU A 82 6.34 -25.94 -11.07
CA LEU A 82 5.24 -26.16 -10.13
C LEU A 82 4.51 -27.43 -10.56
N LYS A 83 4.75 -28.55 -9.85
CA LYS A 83 4.20 -29.86 -10.19
C LYS A 83 2.70 -29.75 -10.46
N ARG A 84 2.28 -30.20 -11.65
CA ARG A 84 0.89 -30.22 -12.15
C ARG A 84 -0.04 -31.09 -11.29
N GLN A 85 -0.35 -30.68 -10.08
CA GLN A 85 -1.52 -31.18 -9.37
C GLN A 85 -2.25 -29.97 -8.77
N SER A 86 -3.56 -29.93 -8.98
CA SER A 86 -4.56 -29.01 -8.40
C SER A 86 -4.61 -27.53 -8.80
N PHE A 87 -3.55 -26.85 -9.23
CA PHE A 87 -3.71 -25.41 -9.58
C PHE A 87 -4.30 -25.23 -10.99
N SER A 88 -5.64 -25.15 -11.09
CA SER A 88 -6.24 -24.54 -12.27
C SER A 88 -5.93 -23.04 -12.21
N LEU A 89 -4.89 -22.63 -12.94
CA LEU A 89 -4.60 -21.22 -13.25
C LEU A 89 -5.73 -20.50 -14.02
N GLN A 90 -6.88 -21.16 -14.17
CA GLN A 90 -8.12 -20.58 -14.60
C GLN A 90 -8.91 -20.20 -13.35
N GLU A 91 -9.02 -18.89 -13.09
CA GLU A 91 -10.32 -18.35 -12.66
C GLU A 91 -10.44 -16.83 -12.86
N GLN A 92 -9.34 -16.07 -12.96
CA GLN A 92 -9.31 -14.73 -13.58
C GLN A 92 -7.87 -14.31 -13.90
N ASP A 93 -7.63 -13.75 -15.08
CA ASP A 93 -6.32 -13.18 -15.42
C ASP A 93 -6.07 -11.91 -14.62
N THR A 94 -4.82 -11.71 -14.21
CA THR A 94 -4.43 -10.45 -13.58
C THR A 94 -4.49 -9.38 -14.65
N GLU A 95 -5.27 -8.34 -14.41
CA GLU A 95 -5.29 -7.14 -15.24
C GLU A 95 -4.31 -6.10 -14.67
N PHE A 96 -3.94 -5.13 -15.49
CA PHE A 96 -3.07 -4.02 -15.12
C PHE A 96 -3.85 -2.72 -15.20
N LEU A 97 -3.62 -1.82 -14.24
CA LEU A 97 -4.09 -0.44 -14.27
C LEU A 97 -2.91 0.49 -14.57
N LEU A 98 -3.13 1.48 -15.44
CA LEU A 98 -2.11 2.49 -15.77
C LEU A 98 -1.94 3.47 -14.60
N ALA A 99 -1.15 3.06 -13.62
CA ALA A 99 -0.72 3.85 -12.47
C ALA A 99 0.79 4.07 -12.53
N THR A 100 1.21 5.30 -12.24
CA THR A 100 2.62 5.69 -12.09
C THR A 100 2.77 6.54 -10.85
N GLU A 101 3.98 6.65 -10.33
CA GLU A 101 4.33 7.60 -9.28
C GLU A 101 5.21 8.71 -9.87
N LEU A 102 4.95 9.96 -9.48
CA LEU A 102 5.78 11.12 -9.82
C LEU A 102 6.36 11.72 -8.55
N SER A 103 7.69 11.97 -8.55
CA SER A 103 8.36 12.62 -7.42
C SER A 103 8.40 14.12 -7.62
N SER A 104 7.54 14.86 -6.92
CA SER A 104 7.44 16.31 -7.02
C SER A 104 8.39 16.97 -6.02
N ILE A 105 9.39 17.72 -6.50
CA ILE A 105 10.32 18.48 -5.66
C ILE A 105 10.31 19.94 -6.09
N TYR A 106 9.80 20.81 -5.23
CA TYR A 106 9.52 22.21 -5.54
C TYR A 106 9.54 23.08 -4.28
N SER A 107 9.45 24.40 -4.41
CA SER A 107 9.35 25.32 -3.28
C SER A 107 7.91 25.83 -3.13
N GLN A 108 7.33 25.72 -1.93
CA GLN A 108 5.99 26.22 -1.62
C GLN A 108 5.86 26.55 -0.13
N GLY A 109 5.27 27.71 0.19
CA GLY A 109 5.14 28.19 1.58
C GLY A 109 6.49 28.44 2.26
N GLY A 110 7.50 28.90 1.51
CA GLY A 110 8.85 29.19 2.03
C GLY A 110 9.72 27.96 2.34
N GLN A 111 9.28 26.76 1.95
CA GLN A 111 9.98 25.50 2.22
C GLN A 111 10.16 24.68 0.94
N THR A 112 11.23 23.88 0.89
CA THR A 112 11.39 22.86 -0.15
C THR A 112 10.51 21.66 0.20
N ARG A 113 9.51 21.41 -0.64
CA ARG A 113 8.57 20.30 -0.50
C ARG A 113 9.05 19.12 -1.34
N ARG A 114 8.80 17.91 -0.83
CA ARG A 114 9.01 16.66 -1.56
C ARG A 114 7.80 15.79 -1.30
N VAL A 115 7.04 15.54 -2.36
CA VAL A 115 5.79 14.76 -2.28
C VAL A 115 5.74 13.83 -3.48
N HIS A 116 5.41 12.59 -3.23
CA HIS A 116 5.11 11.63 -4.28
C HIS A 116 3.60 11.58 -4.52
N ASN A 117 3.23 11.54 -5.80
CA ASN A 117 1.83 11.47 -6.21
C ASN A 117 1.68 10.29 -7.18
N LEU A 118 0.73 9.41 -6.88
CA LEU A 118 0.25 8.45 -7.87
C LEU A 118 -0.60 9.18 -8.90
N VAL A 119 -0.46 8.81 -10.17
CA VAL A 119 -1.28 9.29 -11.28
C VAL A 119 -1.86 8.09 -12.01
N TRP A 120 -3.18 7.97 -11.98
CA TRP A 120 -3.93 6.88 -12.60
C TRP A 120 -4.71 7.42 -13.81
N VAL A 121 -4.72 6.67 -14.90
CA VAL A 121 -5.44 7.02 -16.12
C VAL A 121 -6.10 5.79 -16.75
N PRO A 122 -7.21 5.96 -17.50
CA PRO A 122 -7.94 4.82 -18.07
C PRO A 122 -7.27 4.25 -19.33
N ALA A 123 -6.48 5.03 -20.07
CA ALA A 123 -6.01 4.63 -21.39
C ALA A 123 -4.56 4.97 -21.65
N ILE A 124 -3.91 4.16 -22.49
CA ILE A 124 -2.53 4.42 -22.95
C ILE A 124 -2.45 5.79 -23.64
N SER A 125 -3.51 6.17 -24.37
CA SER A 125 -3.58 7.48 -25.03
C SER A 125 -3.56 8.66 -24.05
N SER A 126 -4.17 8.51 -22.87
CA SER A 126 -4.13 9.51 -21.78
C SER A 126 -2.73 9.57 -21.17
N ALA A 127 -2.11 8.41 -20.88
CA ALA A 127 -0.71 8.34 -20.43
C ALA A 127 0.25 9.05 -21.41
N GLU A 128 0.15 8.78 -22.71
CA GLU A 128 0.98 9.41 -23.74
C GLU A 128 0.76 10.93 -23.88
N LYS A 129 -0.46 11.42 -23.66
CA LYS A 129 -0.75 12.86 -23.60
C LYS A 129 -0.08 13.50 -22.38
N ILE A 130 -0.17 12.90 -21.19
CA ILE A 130 0.51 13.39 -19.97
C ILE A 130 2.04 13.40 -20.18
N ILE A 131 2.61 12.33 -20.75
CA ILE A 131 4.05 12.27 -21.10
C ILE A 131 4.46 13.44 -21.99
N ARG A 132 3.64 13.80 -22.99
CA ARG A 132 3.91 14.96 -23.85
C ARG A 132 3.86 16.28 -23.06
N GLU A 133 2.89 16.45 -22.17
CA GLU A 133 2.77 17.66 -21.34
C GLU A 133 3.92 17.82 -20.34
N LEU A 134 4.38 16.73 -19.74
CA LEU A 134 5.56 16.71 -18.86
C LEU A 134 6.85 17.03 -19.64
N ASN A 135 7.04 16.45 -20.83
CA ASN A 135 8.20 16.74 -21.68
C ASN A 135 8.22 18.20 -22.16
N LYS A 136 7.07 18.78 -22.53
CA LYS A 136 6.96 20.20 -22.90
C LYS A 136 7.41 21.13 -21.76
N ARG A 137 7.23 20.70 -20.51
CA ARG A 137 7.65 21.41 -19.30
C ARG A 137 9.10 21.08 -18.89
N GLY A 138 9.84 20.34 -19.71
CA GLY A 138 11.26 20.04 -19.49
C GLY A 138 11.52 18.94 -18.45
N CYS A 139 10.52 18.15 -18.07
CA CYS A 139 10.71 17.04 -17.13
C CYS A 139 11.57 15.93 -17.74
N ASN A 140 12.60 15.47 -17.02
CA ASN A 140 13.45 14.38 -17.49
C ASN A 140 12.85 13.02 -17.12
N LEU A 141 11.96 12.51 -17.98
CA LEU A 141 11.25 11.25 -17.76
C LEU A 141 12.11 9.99 -18.00
N GLY A 142 13.29 10.14 -18.59
CA GLY A 142 14.18 9.01 -18.93
C GLY A 142 15.23 8.68 -17.88
N ALA A 143 15.32 9.45 -16.79
CA ALA A 143 16.36 9.27 -15.77
C ALA A 143 16.04 8.19 -14.73
N ASP A 144 14.75 7.98 -14.47
CA ASP A 144 14.24 7.07 -13.44
C ASP A 144 12.80 6.66 -13.81
N GLY A 145 12.36 5.47 -13.41
CA GLY A 145 10.98 5.03 -13.55
C GLY A 145 10.00 5.90 -12.76
N ARG A 146 10.42 6.43 -11.61
CA ARG A 146 9.77 7.53 -10.88
C ARG A 146 10.54 8.83 -11.15
N PRO A 147 10.20 9.58 -12.20
CA PRO A 147 10.93 10.79 -12.52
C PRO A 147 10.70 11.86 -11.44
N ILE A 148 11.79 12.58 -11.14
CA ILE A 148 11.71 13.80 -10.34
C ILE A 148 11.26 14.94 -11.25
N VAL A 149 10.13 15.55 -10.90
CA VAL A 149 9.56 16.69 -11.60
C VAL A 149 9.66 17.94 -10.71
N GLY A 150 10.00 19.07 -11.33
CA GLY A 150 10.02 20.39 -10.67
C GLY A 150 8.63 21.03 -10.56
N LEU A 151 7.57 20.23 -10.72
CA LEU A 151 6.18 20.67 -10.68
C LEU A 151 5.63 20.52 -9.27
N THR A 152 4.71 21.39 -8.89
CA THR A 152 3.91 21.26 -7.67
C THR A 152 2.96 20.07 -7.77
N SER A 153 2.52 19.53 -6.62
CA SER A 153 1.51 18.46 -6.61
C SER A 153 0.20 18.92 -7.28
N LYS A 154 -0.16 20.20 -7.10
CA LYS A 154 -1.28 20.86 -7.78
C LYS A 154 -1.13 20.87 -9.29
N GLU A 155 0.04 21.24 -9.83
CA GLU A 155 0.28 21.23 -11.28
C GLU A 155 0.24 19.82 -11.87
N VAL A 156 0.72 18.80 -11.14
CA VAL A 156 0.58 17.40 -11.55
C VAL A 156 -0.88 17.01 -11.68
N LEU A 157 -1.70 17.34 -10.66
CA LEU A 157 -3.14 17.13 -10.69
C LEU A 157 -3.83 17.88 -11.83
N GLN A 158 -3.48 19.16 -12.04
CA GLN A 158 -4.03 19.97 -13.11
C GLN A 158 -3.75 19.35 -14.49
N ILE A 159 -2.51 18.95 -14.76
CA ILE A 159 -2.14 18.30 -16.03
C ILE A 159 -2.93 17.01 -16.23
N ALA A 160 -3.07 16.19 -15.19
CA ALA A 160 -3.81 14.94 -15.26
C ALA A 160 -5.29 15.20 -15.64
N LEU A 161 -5.96 16.11 -14.95
CA LEU A 161 -7.36 16.47 -15.18
C LEU A 161 -7.60 17.15 -16.53
N GLU A 162 -6.67 18.01 -16.99
CA GLU A 162 -6.76 18.66 -18.31
C GLU A 162 -6.63 17.66 -19.47
N VAL A 163 -5.85 16.60 -19.27
CA VAL A 163 -5.68 15.54 -20.27
C VAL A 163 -6.86 14.56 -20.26
N ASP A 164 -7.33 14.20 -19.08
CA ASP A 164 -8.38 13.23 -18.84
C ASP A 164 -9.10 13.55 -17.52
N GLU A 165 -10.35 14.02 -17.60
CA GLU A 165 -11.12 14.41 -16.42
C GLU A 165 -11.42 13.25 -15.46
N SER A 166 -11.24 12.00 -15.92
CA SER A 166 -11.38 10.80 -15.10
C SER A 166 -10.07 10.40 -14.39
N ALA A 167 -8.96 11.09 -14.66
CA ALA A 167 -7.69 10.80 -14.01
C ALA A 167 -7.79 10.96 -12.49
N LEU A 168 -7.13 10.07 -11.76
CA LEU A 168 -7.00 10.18 -10.31
C LEU A 168 -5.56 10.53 -9.94
N VAL A 169 -5.41 11.48 -9.03
CA VAL A 169 -4.15 11.75 -8.35
C VAL A 169 -4.32 11.48 -6.87
N ILE A 170 -3.45 10.63 -6.34
CA ILE A 170 -3.49 10.16 -4.95
C ILE A 170 -2.11 10.43 -4.33
N PRO A 171 -2.02 11.18 -3.22
CA PRO A 171 -0.78 11.30 -2.49
C PRO A 171 -0.30 9.92 -2.03
N ALA A 172 0.89 9.52 -2.47
CA ALA A 172 1.48 8.22 -2.16
C ALA A 172 2.03 8.21 -0.73
N HIS A 173 2.03 7.04 -0.08
CA HIS A 173 2.58 6.74 1.25
C HIS A 173 2.61 7.94 2.20
N ALA A 174 1.42 8.45 2.54
CA ALA A 174 1.17 9.83 2.97
C ALA A 174 1.94 10.30 4.21
N TRP A 175 2.61 9.40 4.93
CA TRP A 175 3.27 9.69 6.20
C TRP A 175 4.78 9.49 6.23
N THR A 176 5.41 8.97 5.17
CA THR A 176 6.87 8.79 5.19
C THR A 176 7.57 10.14 5.47
N PRO A 177 8.59 10.21 6.35
CA PRO A 177 9.07 11.52 6.84
C PRO A 177 9.51 12.49 5.74
N TRP A 178 10.02 11.95 4.64
CA TRP A 178 10.31 12.65 3.39
C TRP A 178 9.49 12.07 2.27
N PHE A 179 9.23 12.85 1.22
CA PHE A 179 8.54 12.39 0.00
C PHE A 179 7.06 12.05 0.16
N ALA A 180 6.44 12.39 1.30
CA ALA A 180 5.02 12.20 1.54
C ALA A 180 4.28 13.51 1.82
N LEU A 181 2.96 13.48 1.64
CA LEU A 181 2.08 14.62 1.88
C LEU A 181 2.15 15.13 3.31
N TYR A 182 2.03 14.26 4.32
CA TYR A 182 2.04 14.65 5.74
C TYR A 182 3.40 14.41 6.42
N GLY A 183 4.44 14.07 5.65
CA GLY A 183 5.78 13.78 6.17
C GLY A 183 6.36 14.91 7.04
N SER A 184 6.98 14.55 8.17
CA SER A 184 7.47 15.50 9.18
C SER A 184 8.65 16.39 8.72
N LYS A 185 9.28 16.08 7.58
CA LYS A 185 10.47 16.83 7.08
C LYS A 185 10.21 17.66 5.84
N SER A 186 9.35 17.20 4.93
CA SER A 186 9.12 17.86 3.64
C SER A 186 7.64 17.91 3.21
N GLY A 187 6.74 17.39 4.05
CA GLY A 187 5.31 17.39 3.81
C GLY A 187 4.65 18.70 4.23
N PHE A 188 3.33 18.70 4.23
CA PHE A 188 2.37 19.74 4.54
C PHE A 188 1.56 19.35 5.79
N ASN A 189 0.74 20.28 6.28
CA ASN A 189 -0.16 20.02 7.40
C ASN A 189 -1.61 19.74 6.98
N SER A 190 -1.93 19.87 5.68
CA SER A 190 -3.24 19.55 5.11
C SER A 190 -3.15 19.29 3.60
N ILE A 191 -4.16 18.62 3.04
CA ILE A 191 -4.35 18.48 1.58
C ILE A 191 -4.58 19.85 0.95
N GLU A 192 -5.31 20.75 1.62
CA GLU A 192 -5.57 22.12 1.15
C GLU A 192 -4.27 22.91 0.98
N GLU A 193 -3.31 22.82 1.92
CA GLU A 193 -2.01 23.50 1.80
C GLU A 193 -1.20 23.01 0.58
N CYS A 194 -1.35 21.74 0.20
CA CYS A 194 -0.60 21.11 -0.90
C CYS A 194 -1.24 21.35 -2.27
N PHE A 195 -2.56 21.17 -2.37
CA PHE A 195 -3.29 21.20 -3.64
C PHE A 195 -4.12 22.48 -3.86
N GLU A 196 -4.19 23.36 -2.85
CA GLU A 196 -4.89 24.64 -2.88
C GLU A 196 -6.36 24.49 -3.34
N ASP A 197 -6.78 25.26 -4.34
CA ASP A 197 -8.12 25.24 -4.91
C ASP A 197 -8.49 23.93 -5.63
N LEU A 198 -7.52 23.04 -5.88
CA LEU A 198 -7.76 21.71 -6.44
C LEU A 198 -7.84 20.59 -5.37
N SER A 199 -7.76 20.92 -4.07
CA SER A 199 -7.84 19.95 -2.97
C SER A 199 -9.13 19.11 -2.94
N ASP A 200 -10.23 19.63 -3.48
CA ASP A 200 -11.49 18.91 -3.64
C ASP A 200 -11.40 17.75 -4.65
N TYR A 201 -10.35 17.66 -5.48
CA TYR A 201 -10.13 16.56 -6.44
C TYR A 201 -9.25 15.44 -5.89
N ILE A 202 -8.80 15.55 -4.64
CA ILE A 202 -8.07 14.49 -3.95
C ILE A 202 -9.05 13.62 -3.18
N TYR A 203 -9.37 12.47 -3.77
CA TYR A 203 -10.41 11.55 -3.29
C TYR A 203 -9.90 10.49 -2.33
N ALA A 204 -8.59 10.23 -2.34
CA ALA A 204 -7.95 9.25 -1.49
C ALA A 204 -6.57 9.70 -1.06
N VAL A 205 -6.08 9.07 0.00
CA VAL A 205 -4.66 9.04 0.37
C VAL A 205 -4.23 7.59 0.51
N GLU A 206 -2.97 7.34 0.18
CA GLU A 206 -2.37 6.03 0.41
C GLU A 206 -1.70 5.99 1.79
N THR A 207 -1.97 4.96 2.59
CA THR A 207 -1.36 4.77 3.90
C THR A 207 0.17 4.68 3.77
N GLY A 208 0.61 3.73 2.94
CA GLY A 208 1.98 3.27 2.83
C GLY A 208 2.49 2.59 4.11
N LEU A 209 3.61 1.91 3.99
CA LEU A 209 4.24 1.04 5.01
C LEU A 209 4.57 1.67 6.38
N SER A 210 4.33 2.97 6.55
CA SER A 210 4.63 3.72 7.78
C SER A 210 3.37 4.10 8.55
N SER A 211 2.18 3.85 8.02
CA SER A 211 0.92 4.10 8.72
C SER A 211 -0.10 3.03 8.40
N ASP A 212 -1.13 2.92 9.23
CA ASP A 212 -2.30 2.09 8.95
C ASP A 212 -3.58 2.96 8.88
N PRO A 213 -4.75 2.38 8.57
CA PRO A 213 -6.00 3.13 8.54
C PRO A 213 -6.36 3.74 9.90
N ALA A 214 -6.08 3.08 11.03
CA ALA A 214 -6.41 3.61 12.35
C ALA A 214 -5.65 4.90 12.69
N MET A 215 -4.39 5.00 12.26
CA MET A 215 -3.61 6.24 12.33
C MET A 215 -4.24 7.34 11.48
N ASN A 216 -4.68 7.02 10.26
CA ASN A 216 -5.28 7.98 9.32
C ASN A 216 -6.68 8.46 9.76
N TRP A 217 -7.49 7.61 10.38
CA TRP A 217 -8.83 7.95 10.90
C TRP A 217 -8.81 9.04 11.99
N ARG A 218 -7.64 9.36 12.54
CA ARG A 218 -7.45 10.46 13.51
C ARG A 218 -7.46 11.85 12.86
N ILE A 219 -7.38 11.92 11.52
CA ILE A 219 -7.29 13.17 10.76
C ILE A 219 -8.66 13.53 10.16
N PRO A 220 -9.33 14.60 10.61
CA PRO A 220 -10.69 14.92 10.15
C PRO A 220 -10.84 15.17 8.66
N GLU A 221 -9.80 15.70 7.98
CA GLU A 221 -9.88 15.92 6.54
C GLU A 221 -9.95 14.60 5.74
N LEU A 222 -9.62 13.46 6.36
CA LEU A 222 -9.67 12.14 5.75
C LEU A 222 -11.02 11.43 5.92
N ASP A 223 -11.95 11.95 6.74
CA ASP A 223 -13.27 11.33 6.98
C ASP A 223 -14.10 11.12 5.70
N HIS A 224 -13.91 12.00 4.72
CA HIS A 224 -14.63 12.01 3.45
C HIS A 224 -13.73 11.59 2.27
N ARG A 225 -12.62 10.92 2.58
CA ARG A 225 -11.67 10.43 1.59
C ARG A 225 -11.46 8.95 1.81
N SER A 226 -11.19 8.26 0.72
CA SER A 226 -10.86 6.84 0.79
C SER A 226 -9.43 6.66 1.29
N ILE A 227 -9.24 5.61 2.08
CA ILE A 227 -7.93 5.13 2.47
C ILE A 227 -7.61 3.94 1.58
N VAL A 228 -6.51 4.05 0.83
CA VAL A 228 -5.99 2.95 -0.01
C VAL A 228 -4.62 2.53 0.51
N SER A 229 -4.23 1.30 0.20
CA SER A 229 -2.98 0.71 0.69
C SER A 229 -2.38 -0.17 -0.42
N PHE A 230 -1.10 0.06 -0.73
CA PHE A 230 -0.38 -0.57 -1.84
C PHE A 230 1.09 -0.83 -1.48
N SER A 231 1.71 -1.78 -2.15
CA SER A 231 2.98 -2.34 -1.70
C SER A 231 4.19 -1.43 -1.87
N ASP A 232 4.17 -0.45 -2.78
CA ASP A 232 5.38 0.19 -3.30
C ASP A 232 6.47 -0.85 -3.65
N ALA A 233 6.07 -1.88 -4.41
CA ALA A 233 6.94 -3.03 -4.64
C ALA A 233 8.18 -2.69 -5.49
N HIS A 234 9.34 -2.99 -4.92
CA HIS A 234 10.66 -2.89 -5.56
C HIS A 234 11.23 -4.25 -6.00
N SER A 235 10.49 -5.34 -5.77
CA SER A 235 10.82 -6.69 -6.24
C SER A 235 9.56 -7.55 -6.29
N GLY A 236 9.58 -8.59 -7.12
CA GLY A 236 8.49 -9.55 -7.28
C GLY A 236 7.90 -10.07 -5.95
N PRO A 237 8.75 -10.62 -5.04
CA PRO A 237 8.29 -11.12 -3.73
C PRO A 237 7.60 -10.08 -2.84
N LYS A 238 7.84 -8.78 -3.06
CA LYS A 238 7.27 -7.68 -2.27
C LYS A 238 5.90 -7.21 -2.77
N LEU A 239 5.42 -7.68 -3.92
CA LEU A 239 4.05 -7.40 -4.37
C LEU A 239 3.05 -7.83 -3.29
N GLY A 240 2.04 -7.01 -3.05
CA GLY A 240 0.95 -7.32 -2.12
C GLY A 240 1.35 -7.39 -0.65
N ARG A 241 2.50 -6.85 -0.22
CA ARG A 241 2.74 -6.65 1.23
C ARG A 241 1.77 -5.64 1.85
N GLU A 242 1.19 -4.80 1.00
CA GLU A 242 0.01 -3.98 1.22
C GLU A 242 -0.88 -4.08 -0.02
N ALA A 243 -2.20 -4.07 0.16
CA ALA A 243 -3.15 -4.17 -0.93
C ALA A 243 -4.54 -3.61 -0.56
N THR A 244 -5.28 -3.15 -1.56
CA THR A 244 -6.68 -2.72 -1.41
C THR A 244 -7.60 -3.76 -2.03
N VAL A 245 -8.64 -4.17 -1.32
CA VAL A 245 -9.64 -5.12 -1.82
C VAL A 245 -10.87 -4.34 -2.27
N PHE A 246 -11.14 -4.35 -3.56
CA PHE A 246 -12.33 -3.74 -4.15
C PHE A 246 -13.47 -4.77 -4.25
N ASP A 247 -14.72 -4.33 -4.03
CA ASP A 247 -15.92 -5.07 -4.42
C ASP A 247 -16.63 -4.28 -5.52
N LEU A 248 -16.59 -4.81 -6.75
CA LEU A 248 -16.98 -4.11 -7.96
C LEU A 248 -18.10 -4.83 -8.71
N GLU A 249 -18.98 -4.13 -9.40
CA GLU A 249 -19.92 -4.74 -10.34
C GLU A 249 -19.17 -5.45 -11.49
N GLU A 250 -18.12 -4.80 -12.00
CA GLU A 250 -17.16 -5.38 -12.94
C GLU A 250 -15.74 -4.82 -12.74
N LEU A 251 -14.73 -5.54 -13.22
CA LEU A 251 -13.37 -5.03 -13.24
C LEU A 251 -13.18 -4.04 -14.40
N SER A 252 -13.30 -2.74 -14.10
CA SER A 252 -13.07 -1.63 -15.02
C SER A 252 -12.46 -0.43 -14.27
N TYR A 253 -11.76 0.45 -15.00
CA TYR A 253 -11.22 1.69 -14.41
C TYR A 253 -12.31 2.53 -13.78
N GLU A 254 -13.48 2.64 -14.44
CA GLU A 254 -14.58 3.44 -13.91
C GLU A 254 -15.13 2.87 -12.61
N ALA A 255 -15.32 1.55 -12.50
CA ALA A 255 -15.76 0.93 -11.26
C ALA A 255 -14.75 1.13 -10.11
N ILE A 256 -13.44 1.07 -10.41
CA ILE A 256 -12.38 1.35 -9.43
C ILE A 256 -12.42 2.82 -9.02
N ARG A 257 -12.57 3.74 -9.98
CA ARG A 257 -12.65 5.17 -9.74
C ARG A 257 -13.86 5.52 -8.87
N GLU A 258 -15.03 4.98 -9.19
CA GLU A 258 -16.24 5.11 -8.37
C GLU A 258 -16.00 4.61 -6.94
N ALA A 259 -15.39 3.43 -6.78
CA ALA A 259 -15.08 2.87 -5.45
C ALA A 259 -14.12 3.74 -4.63
N VAL A 260 -13.15 4.40 -5.28
CA VAL A 260 -12.23 5.35 -4.63
C VAL A 260 -12.95 6.65 -4.28
N MET A 261 -13.87 7.11 -5.12
CA MET A 261 -14.61 8.36 -4.94
C MET A 261 -15.83 8.23 -4.01
N ASP A 262 -16.22 7.01 -3.64
CA ASP A 262 -17.45 6.74 -2.88
C ASP A 262 -17.57 7.57 -1.59
N ASN A 263 -16.52 7.59 -0.75
CA ASN A 263 -16.49 8.39 0.49
C ASN A 263 -16.55 9.90 0.25
N ALA A 264 -16.14 10.36 -0.93
CA ALA A 264 -16.14 11.76 -1.33
C ALA A 264 -17.52 12.25 -1.83
N SER A 265 -18.48 11.35 -2.06
CA SER A 265 -19.88 11.72 -2.33
C SER A 265 -20.53 12.48 -1.15
N ASN A 266 -19.98 12.32 0.06
CA ASN A 266 -20.36 13.06 1.27
C ASN A 266 -19.69 14.44 1.41
N LEU A 267 -18.81 14.85 0.48
CA LEU A 267 -18.23 16.20 0.47
C LEU A 267 -19.32 17.23 0.11
N SER A 268 -19.98 17.76 1.14
CA SER A 268 -20.87 18.91 1.05
C SER A 268 -20.10 20.22 0.85
N SER A 269 -19.16 20.27 -0.09
CA SER A 269 -18.50 21.52 -0.47
C SER A 269 -19.54 22.41 -1.17
N PRO A 270 -19.79 23.65 -0.69
CA PRO A 270 -20.69 24.60 -1.36
C PRO A 270 -20.31 24.87 -2.81
N ARG A 271 -19.03 24.65 -3.18
CA ARG A 271 -18.49 24.78 -4.54
C ARG A 271 -18.97 23.68 -5.50
N ARG A 272 -19.46 22.54 -4.98
CA ARG A 272 -19.97 21.40 -5.78
C ARG A 272 -21.49 21.37 -5.95
N ARG A 273 -22.23 22.29 -5.30
CA ARG A 273 -23.68 22.47 -5.57
C ARG A 273 -23.87 23.10 -6.96
N GLY A 274 -23.74 22.28 -8.00
CA GLY A 274 -24.04 22.68 -9.38
C GLY A 274 -23.19 22.04 -10.48
N SER A 275 -22.16 21.25 -10.17
CA SER A 275 -21.18 20.78 -11.18
C SER A 275 -20.86 19.28 -11.19
N VAL A 276 -21.37 18.49 -10.24
CA VAL A 276 -21.21 17.02 -10.27
C VAL A 276 -22.50 16.43 -10.80
N ASP A 277 -22.46 15.83 -12.01
CA ASP A 277 -23.59 15.05 -12.54
C ASP A 277 -23.93 13.98 -11.51
N SER A 278 -25.19 13.91 -11.08
CA SER A 278 -25.66 12.93 -10.11
C SER A 278 -25.46 11.47 -10.56
N ARG A 279 -25.11 11.25 -11.83
CA ARG A 279 -24.69 9.95 -12.41
C ARG A 279 -23.22 9.58 -12.13
N LEU A 280 -22.41 10.52 -11.64
CA LEU A 280 -21.01 10.32 -11.19
C LEU A 280 -20.92 10.10 -9.67
N LEU A 281 -22.06 10.00 -8.99
CA LEU A 281 -22.16 9.68 -7.57
C LEU A 281 -22.07 8.15 -7.42
N GLY A 282 -21.14 7.68 -6.58
CA GLY A 282 -20.98 6.27 -6.27
C GLY A 282 -22.33 5.61 -5.94
N ASN A 283 -22.58 4.47 -6.55
CA ASN A 283 -23.69 3.61 -6.16
C ASN A 283 -23.16 2.54 -5.19
N ASP A 284 -24.03 1.95 -4.36
CA ASP A 284 -23.65 0.90 -3.37
C ASP A 284 -22.97 -0.36 -3.97
N ARG A 285 -22.78 -0.45 -5.29
CA ARG A 285 -22.27 -1.62 -6.03
C ARG A 285 -20.75 -1.60 -6.22
N ASN A 286 -20.09 -0.44 -6.16
CA ASN A 286 -18.63 -0.31 -6.32
C ASN A 286 -18.03 0.34 -5.08
N LYS A 287 -17.23 -0.40 -4.31
CA LYS A 287 -16.65 0.10 -3.06
C LYS A 287 -15.32 -0.55 -2.71
N ILE A 288 -14.56 0.11 -1.84
CA ILE A 288 -13.45 -0.52 -1.13
C ILE A 288 -14.03 -1.41 -0.03
N SER A 289 -13.79 -2.72 -0.13
CA SER A 289 -14.25 -3.70 0.86
C SER A 289 -13.38 -3.68 2.12
N CYS A 290 -12.07 -3.58 1.96
CA CYS A 290 -11.08 -3.54 3.04
C CYS A 290 -9.68 -3.22 2.48
N THR A 291 -8.73 -2.97 3.39
CA THR A 291 -7.30 -2.96 3.08
C THR A 291 -6.56 -4.10 3.80
N LEU A 292 -5.50 -4.58 3.17
CA LEU A 292 -4.54 -5.53 3.72
C LEU A 292 -3.27 -4.73 4.00
N GLU A 293 -2.90 -4.62 5.26
CA GLU A 293 -1.90 -3.67 5.73
C GLU A 293 -0.62 -4.36 6.18
N PHE A 294 0.49 -3.68 6.01
CA PHE A 294 1.72 -4.00 6.71
C PHE A 294 1.61 -3.59 8.19
N TYR A 295 2.57 -3.99 9.02
CA TYR A 295 2.69 -3.48 10.38
C TYR A 295 3.55 -2.21 10.37
N PRO A 296 2.97 -1.02 10.56
CA PRO A 296 3.72 0.24 10.48
C PRO A 296 4.84 0.34 11.52
N GLU A 297 4.76 -0.43 12.60
CA GLU A 297 5.77 -0.54 13.66
C GLU A 297 7.10 -1.09 13.14
N GLU A 298 7.11 -1.90 12.09
CA GLU A 298 8.36 -2.35 11.48
C GLU A 298 9.10 -1.19 10.79
N GLY A 299 8.41 -0.08 10.49
CA GLY A 299 8.96 1.12 9.87
C GLY A 299 10.12 1.74 10.64
N LYS A 300 11.17 2.17 9.91
CA LYS A 300 12.40 2.76 10.48
C LYS A 300 12.24 4.00 11.35
N TYR A 301 11.10 4.66 11.20
CA TYR A 301 10.81 5.94 11.82
C TYR A 301 9.42 5.89 12.45
N HIS A 302 9.00 4.76 13.00
CA HIS A 302 7.67 4.64 13.59
C HIS A 302 7.56 5.53 14.85
N PHE A 303 8.42 5.29 15.84
CA PHE A 303 8.51 6.10 17.07
C PHE A 303 9.58 7.19 16.99
N ASP A 304 9.41 8.19 17.85
CA ASP A 304 10.45 9.17 18.11
C ASP A 304 11.66 8.47 18.71
N GLY A 305 12.86 8.91 18.33
CA GLY A 305 14.02 8.36 19.00
C GLY A 305 15.38 8.91 18.60
N HIS A 306 16.38 8.35 19.26
CA HIS A 306 17.79 8.63 19.04
C HIS A 306 18.57 7.33 19.18
N ARG A 307 18.82 6.67 18.05
CA ARG A 307 19.40 5.32 17.94
C ARG A 307 20.73 5.18 18.67
N ASN A 308 21.57 6.23 18.60
CA ASN A 308 22.91 6.20 19.17
C ASN A 308 22.88 6.13 20.70
N CYS A 309 21.80 6.64 21.32
CA CYS A 309 21.58 6.53 22.77
C CYS A 309 20.57 5.44 23.14
N LYS A 310 20.05 4.69 22.16
CA LYS A 310 18.98 3.69 22.35
C LYS A 310 17.76 4.25 23.07
N VAL A 311 17.43 5.51 22.80
CA VAL A 311 16.23 6.16 23.31
C VAL A 311 15.15 6.06 22.26
N ARG A 312 13.99 5.54 22.65
CA ARG A 312 12.77 5.50 21.87
C ARG A 312 11.63 6.00 22.75
N GLN A 313 10.72 6.76 22.19
CA GLN A 313 9.58 7.33 22.92
C GLN A 313 8.28 7.12 22.14
N THR A 314 7.24 6.67 22.83
CA THR A 314 5.87 6.73 22.30
C THR A 314 5.44 8.20 22.18
N PRO A 315 4.35 8.50 21.44
CA PRO A 315 3.87 9.87 21.35
C PRO A 315 3.49 10.51 22.69
N GLU A 316 2.99 9.72 23.63
CA GLU A 316 2.68 10.12 25.00
C GLU A 316 3.96 10.47 25.75
N GLU A 317 4.98 9.61 25.66
CA GLU A 317 6.28 9.85 26.30
C GLU A 317 6.96 11.10 25.73
N THR A 318 6.90 11.36 24.42
CA THR A 318 7.41 12.61 23.83
C THR A 318 6.64 13.82 24.34
N ARG A 319 5.31 13.72 24.49
CA ARG A 319 4.50 14.83 25.05
C ARG A 319 4.92 15.18 26.47
N GLU A 320 5.24 14.18 27.28
CA GLU A 320 5.61 14.35 28.70
C GLU A 320 7.08 14.74 28.89
N ARG A 321 8.01 14.07 28.21
CA ARG A 321 9.46 14.19 28.41
C ARG A 321 10.11 15.21 27.46
N GLY A 322 9.40 15.61 26.42
CA GLY A 322 9.86 16.53 25.39
C GLY A 322 10.61 15.85 24.24
N THR A 323 11.09 16.68 23.32
CA THR A 323 11.69 16.26 22.04
C THR A 323 13.23 16.21 22.07
N GLN A 324 13.83 16.25 23.26
CA GLN A 324 15.27 16.14 23.45
C GLN A 324 15.65 14.80 24.06
N CYS A 325 16.72 14.19 23.56
CA CYS A 325 17.25 12.95 24.09
C CYS A 325 17.73 13.17 25.55
N PRO A 326 17.22 12.40 26.53
CA PRO A 326 17.59 12.57 27.94
C PRO A 326 19.05 12.18 28.23
N VAL A 327 19.70 11.45 27.31
CA VAL A 327 21.09 11.00 27.47
C VAL A 327 22.10 12.03 26.96
N CYS A 328 21.83 12.68 25.82
CA CYS A 328 22.82 13.54 25.16
C CYS A 328 22.33 14.97 24.84
N GLY A 329 21.07 15.30 25.12
CA GLY A 329 20.47 16.61 24.88
C GLY A 329 20.22 16.97 23.41
N ARG A 330 20.59 16.11 22.45
CA ARG A 330 20.29 16.32 21.03
C ARG A 330 18.80 16.10 20.74
N PRO A 331 18.22 16.75 19.71
CA PRO A 331 16.84 16.49 19.31
C PRO A 331 16.61 15.02 18.94
N LEU A 332 15.45 14.50 19.30
CA LEU A 332 14.95 13.21 18.81
C LEU A 332 14.58 13.33 17.33
N THR A 333 14.81 12.26 16.57
CA THR A 333 14.22 12.12 15.25
C THR A 333 12.73 11.88 15.41
N VAL A 334 11.93 12.78 14.83
CA VAL A 334 10.46 12.68 14.84
C VAL A 334 10.01 11.44 14.07
N GLY A 335 9.29 10.57 14.77
CA GLY A 335 8.63 9.40 14.24
C GLY A 335 7.28 9.72 13.59
N VAL A 336 6.80 8.78 12.80
CA VAL A 336 5.56 8.88 12.03
C VAL A 336 4.35 8.90 12.95
N GLU A 337 4.35 8.06 14.00
CA GLU A 337 3.24 8.01 14.94
C GLU A 337 3.09 9.33 15.72
N TYR A 338 4.22 9.97 16.10
CA TYR A 338 4.17 11.31 16.68
C TYR A 338 3.69 12.36 15.67
N ARG A 339 4.15 12.28 14.41
CA ARG A 339 3.69 13.19 13.34
C ARG A 339 2.17 13.08 13.09
N VAL A 340 1.62 11.86 13.12
CA VAL A 340 0.16 11.64 13.09
C VAL A 340 -0.49 12.34 14.27
N GLN A 341 0.03 12.15 15.48
CA GLN A 341 -0.48 12.81 16.68
C GLN A 341 -0.45 14.35 16.58
N GLU A 342 0.56 14.95 15.98
CA GLU A 342 0.64 16.42 15.80
C GLU A 342 -0.49 16.96 14.92
N LEU A 343 -0.88 16.22 13.88
CA LEU A 343 -1.95 16.62 12.96
C LEU A 343 -3.33 16.16 13.40
N ALA A 344 -3.41 15.11 14.23
CA ALA A 344 -4.64 14.55 14.73
C ALA A 344 -5.49 15.58 15.49
N LYS A 345 -6.81 15.47 15.31
CA LYS A 345 -7.81 16.20 16.11
C LYS A 345 -8.69 15.26 16.93
N ARG A 346 -8.26 14.01 17.05
CA ARG A 346 -8.92 12.92 17.76
C ARG A 346 -7.88 12.17 18.56
N ASP A 347 -8.32 11.65 19.70
CA ASP A 347 -7.55 10.67 20.46
C ASP A 347 -7.32 9.40 19.61
N PRO A 348 -6.34 8.56 19.97
CA PRO A 348 -6.13 7.27 19.31
C PRO A 348 -7.43 6.49 19.14
N ILE A 349 -7.63 5.91 17.96
CA ILE A 349 -8.87 5.20 17.62
C ILE A 349 -8.87 3.82 18.27
N ASN A 350 -9.79 3.60 19.20
CA ASN A 350 -10.03 2.29 19.81
C ASN A 350 -10.77 1.37 18.84
N THR A 351 -10.02 0.73 17.93
CA THR A 351 -10.57 -0.16 16.90
C THR A 351 -11.41 -1.30 17.47
N VAL A 352 -12.50 -1.65 16.78
CA VAL A 352 -13.31 -2.83 17.13
C VAL A 352 -12.67 -4.05 16.47
N LYS A 353 -12.28 -5.04 17.28
CA LYS A 353 -11.63 -6.28 16.82
C LYS A 353 -12.67 -7.37 16.62
N LYS A 354 -12.71 -8.04 15.47
CA LYS A 354 -13.55 -9.23 15.21
C LYS A 354 -12.75 -10.32 14.54
N ILE A 355 -12.92 -11.57 14.97
CA ILE A 355 -12.30 -12.73 14.34
C ILE A 355 -13.35 -13.38 13.43
N ASP A 356 -13.00 -13.64 12.17
CA ASP A 356 -13.87 -14.33 11.22
C ASP A 356 -13.76 -15.86 11.31
N ASP A 357 -14.55 -16.56 10.50
CA ASP A 357 -14.59 -18.03 10.50
C ASP A 357 -13.26 -18.69 10.06
N ASN A 358 -12.36 -17.94 9.40
CA ASN A 358 -11.03 -18.40 9.03
C ASN A 358 -9.97 -18.08 10.11
N GLY A 359 -10.38 -17.48 11.23
CA GLY A 359 -9.51 -17.08 12.34
C GLY A 359 -8.79 -15.75 12.10
N VAL A 360 -9.17 -14.96 11.10
CA VAL A 360 -8.54 -13.67 10.78
C VAL A 360 -9.11 -12.56 11.65
N ARG A 361 -8.24 -11.81 12.34
CA ARG A 361 -8.59 -10.63 13.14
C ARG A 361 -8.72 -9.40 12.26
N TRP A 362 -9.95 -8.95 12.06
CA TRP A 362 -10.30 -7.72 11.36
C TRP A 362 -10.45 -6.55 12.33
N LEU A 363 -9.98 -5.38 11.89
CA LEU A 363 -10.02 -4.12 12.62
C LEU A 363 -11.03 -3.16 11.97
N TYR A 364 -12.01 -2.72 12.75
CA TYR A 364 -13.09 -1.85 12.29
C TYR A 364 -13.01 -0.47 12.92
N HIS A 365 -13.37 0.53 12.13
CA HIS A 365 -13.68 1.86 12.64
C HIS A 365 -14.86 1.77 13.64
N PRO A 366 -14.82 2.38 14.83
CA PRO A 366 -15.86 2.19 15.85
C PRO A 366 -17.25 2.66 15.40
N GLN A 367 -17.29 3.72 14.60
CA GLN A 367 -18.51 4.28 14.00
C GLN A 367 -18.78 3.75 12.59
N ASN A 368 -18.00 2.77 12.10
CA ASN A 368 -18.13 2.19 10.76
C ASN A 368 -18.10 3.23 9.62
N MET A 369 -17.29 4.29 9.78
CA MET A 369 -17.14 5.37 8.78
C MET A 369 -16.23 4.97 7.62
N HIS A 370 -15.30 4.06 7.87
CA HIS A 370 -14.34 3.58 6.87
C HIS A 370 -14.39 2.05 6.77
N PRO A 371 -13.99 1.48 5.62
CA PRO A 371 -13.82 0.04 5.48
C PRO A 371 -12.85 -0.54 6.54
N PRO A 372 -13.05 -1.80 6.96
CA PRO A 372 -12.13 -2.45 7.89
C PRO A 372 -10.78 -2.75 7.24
N PHE A 373 -9.79 -3.09 8.06
CA PHE A 373 -8.49 -3.57 7.60
C PHE A 373 -8.00 -4.77 8.41
N VAL A 374 -6.94 -5.39 7.92
CA VAL A 374 -6.21 -6.47 8.61
C VAL A 374 -4.73 -6.30 8.36
N ASN A 375 -3.91 -6.43 9.40
CA ASN A 375 -2.46 -6.48 9.25
C ASN A 375 -2.02 -7.90 8.85
N ILE A 376 -1.13 -8.00 7.87
CA ILE A 376 -0.60 -9.26 7.35
C ILE A 376 0.92 -9.33 7.48
N VAL A 377 1.45 -10.55 7.52
CA VAL A 377 2.87 -10.84 7.38
C VAL A 377 3.04 -11.66 6.09
N PRO A 378 3.92 -11.26 5.15
CA PRO A 378 4.11 -12.03 3.92
C PRO A 378 4.50 -13.47 4.21
N LEU A 379 3.96 -14.42 3.44
CA LEU A 379 4.13 -15.85 3.73
C LEU A 379 5.61 -16.28 3.72
N LEU A 380 6.44 -15.66 2.87
CA LEU A 380 7.89 -15.89 2.89
C LEU A 380 8.54 -15.54 4.23
N GLU A 381 8.11 -14.46 4.88
CA GLU A 381 8.63 -14.05 6.19
C GLU A 381 8.20 -15.05 7.28
N ILE A 382 6.94 -15.50 7.23
CA ILE A 382 6.42 -16.52 8.16
C ILE A 382 7.20 -17.84 8.01
N ILE A 383 7.42 -18.31 6.78
CA ILE A 383 8.20 -19.53 6.51
C ILE A 383 9.66 -19.34 6.94
N SER A 384 10.24 -18.18 6.66
CA SER A 384 11.61 -17.84 7.05
C SER A 384 11.81 -17.96 8.56
N GLU A 385 10.87 -17.40 9.34
CA GLU A 385 10.89 -17.48 10.79
C GLU A 385 10.65 -18.91 11.30
N ALA A 386 9.64 -19.61 10.77
CA ALA A 386 9.33 -20.99 11.15
C ALA A 386 10.51 -21.95 10.90
N ARG A 387 11.32 -21.67 9.86
CA ARG A 387 12.48 -22.50 9.49
C ARG A 387 13.81 -21.99 10.06
N HIS A 388 13.83 -20.84 10.73
CA HIS A 388 15.05 -20.16 11.18
C HIS A 388 16.07 -19.97 10.04
N ALA A 389 15.60 -19.59 8.85
CA ALA A 389 16.42 -19.41 7.67
C ALA A 389 15.95 -18.20 6.87
N GLY A 390 16.85 -17.41 6.31
CA GLY A 390 16.47 -16.19 5.59
C GLY A 390 15.55 -16.45 4.39
N THR A 391 14.71 -15.47 4.07
CA THR A 391 13.72 -15.53 2.97
C THR A 391 14.31 -15.89 1.62
N GLY A 392 15.55 -15.49 1.34
CA GLY A 392 16.26 -15.83 0.09
C GLY A 392 16.87 -17.25 0.06
N SER A 393 16.76 -18.03 1.13
CA SER A 393 17.33 -19.38 1.17
C SER A 393 16.56 -20.35 0.28
N LYS A 394 17.27 -21.30 -0.33
CA LYS A 394 16.66 -22.31 -1.21
C LYS A 394 15.54 -23.08 -0.50
N GLY A 395 15.75 -23.45 0.77
CA GLY A 395 14.76 -24.18 1.55
C GLY A 395 13.47 -23.39 1.82
N VAL A 396 13.57 -22.07 2.06
CA VAL A 396 12.38 -21.22 2.23
C VAL A 396 11.63 -21.04 0.91
N GLN A 397 12.35 -20.84 -0.19
CA GLN A 397 11.74 -20.71 -1.52
C GLN A 397 11.04 -22.00 -1.97
N GLU A 398 11.67 -23.17 -1.78
CA GLU A 398 11.06 -24.47 -2.10
C GLU A 398 9.82 -24.76 -1.24
N GLU A 399 9.85 -24.40 0.05
CA GLU A 399 8.69 -24.54 0.93
C GLU A 399 7.54 -23.61 0.50
N TYR A 400 7.85 -22.36 0.15
CA TYR A 400 6.86 -21.41 -0.37
C TYR A 400 6.20 -21.96 -1.64
N GLU A 401 6.99 -22.41 -2.64
CA GLU A 401 6.45 -23.01 -3.86
C GLU A 401 5.60 -24.26 -3.59
N LYS A 402 6.01 -25.10 -2.63
CA LYS A 402 5.24 -26.29 -2.20
C LYS A 402 3.90 -25.90 -1.59
N VAL A 403 3.86 -24.91 -0.71
CA VAL A 403 2.61 -24.43 -0.10
C VAL A 403 1.70 -23.83 -1.16
N ILE A 404 2.23 -22.96 -2.02
CA ILE A 404 1.43 -22.31 -3.08
C ILE A 404 0.86 -23.32 -4.08
N SER A 405 1.66 -24.32 -4.50
CA SER A 405 1.18 -25.36 -5.41
C SER A 405 0.12 -26.28 -4.80
N SER A 406 0.13 -26.46 -3.47
CA SER A 406 -0.80 -27.34 -2.77
C SER A 406 -2.10 -26.64 -2.37
N LEU A 407 -2.01 -25.39 -1.90
CA LEU A 407 -3.13 -24.67 -1.27
C LEU A 407 -3.65 -23.49 -2.11
N GLY A 408 -2.92 -23.08 -3.15
CA GLY A 408 -3.22 -21.89 -3.93
C GLY A 408 -2.43 -20.65 -3.50
N PRO A 409 -2.80 -19.46 -3.99
CA PRO A 409 -1.97 -18.26 -3.89
C PRO A 409 -1.81 -17.75 -2.45
N GLU A 410 -0.80 -16.91 -2.22
CA GLU A 410 -0.41 -16.42 -0.89
C GLU A 410 -1.59 -15.85 -0.08
N PHE A 411 -2.40 -14.96 -0.67
CA PHE A 411 -3.55 -14.40 0.05
C PHE A 411 -4.62 -15.44 0.41
N HIS A 412 -4.75 -16.52 -0.36
CA HIS A 412 -5.61 -17.64 0.03
C HIS A 412 -5.02 -18.34 1.27
N VAL A 413 -3.73 -18.63 1.27
CA VAL A 413 -3.02 -19.26 2.40
C VAL A 413 -3.11 -18.39 3.66
N LEU A 414 -2.88 -17.09 3.53
CA LEU A 414 -2.88 -16.16 4.65
C LEU A 414 -4.26 -15.91 5.24
N LEU A 415 -5.33 -15.88 4.41
CA LEU A 415 -6.64 -15.40 4.84
C LEU A 415 -7.77 -16.44 4.84
N LYS A 416 -7.60 -17.60 4.18
CA LYS A 416 -8.70 -18.54 3.92
C LYS A 416 -8.37 -20.02 4.13
N ALA A 417 -7.14 -20.45 3.88
CA ALA A 417 -6.78 -21.86 3.96
C ALA A 417 -7.02 -22.43 5.37
N ASP A 418 -7.50 -23.67 5.45
CA ASP A 418 -7.70 -24.37 6.71
C ASP A 418 -6.36 -24.73 7.38
N PHE A 419 -6.31 -24.70 8.72
CA PHE A 419 -5.07 -24.96 9.47
C PHE A 419 -4.58 -26.41 9.31
N ASP A 420 -5.47 -27.39 9.17
CA ASP A 420 -5.09 -28.78 8.94
C ASP A 420 -4.55 -28.98 7.53
N ASP A 421 -5.10 -28.28 6.54
CA ASP A 421 -4.57 -28.27 5.16
C ASP A 421 -3.15 -27.66 5.12
N ILE A 422 -2.92 -26.56 5.83
CA ILE A 422 -1.58 -25.97 5.97
C ILE A 422 -0.62 -26.97 6.60
N SER A 423 -1.05 -27.63 7.69
CA SER A 423 -0.20 -28.63 8.36
C SER A 423 0.12 -29.83 7.48
N ARG A 424 -0.80 -30.24 6.58
CA ARG A 424 -0.56 -31.31 5.60
C ARG A 424 0.36 -30.87 4.46
N ALA A 425 0.19 -29.65 3.96
CA ALA A 425 0.96 -29.13 2.85
C ALA A 425 2.41 -28.78 3.25
N SER A 426 2.62 -28.34 4.48
CA SER A 426 3.92 -27.99 5.04
C SER A 426 4.21 -28.80 6.30
N ASP A 427 4.08 -28.20 7.48
CA ASP A 427 4.20 -28.81 8.79
C ASP A 427 3.32 -28.09 9.84
N ALA A 428 3.24 -28.67 11.04
CA ALA A 428 2.45 -28.12 12.14
C ALA A 428 2.96 -26.73 12.61
N ARG A 429 4.26 -26.45 12.43
CA ARG A 429 4.86 -25.20 12.88
C ARG A 429 4.45 -24.03 11.98
N LEU A 430 4.41 -24.23 10.66
CA LEU A 430 3.88 -23.21 9.75
C LEU A 430 2.39 -22.97 9.98
N SER A 431 1.61 -24.03 10.25
CA SER A 431 0.18 -23.91 10.59
C SER A 431 -0.03 -23.07 11.85
N GLU A 432 0.74 -23.34 12.91
CA GLU A 432 0.73 -22.54 14.14
C GLU A 432 1.12 -21.08 13.86
N ALA A 433 2.17 -20.86 13.05
CA ALA A 433 2.64 -19.53 12.71
C ALA A 433 1.56 -18.69 12.01
N ILE A 434 0.89 -19.27 11.00
CA ILE A 434 -0.21 -18.61 10.28
C ILE A 434 -1.37 -18.34 11.24
N LYS A 435 -1.70 -19.28 12.14
CA LYS A 435 -2.74 -19.06 13.15
C LYS A 435 -2.43 -17.85 14.04
N LYS A 436 -1.19 -17.75 14.56
CA LYS A 436 -0.73 -16.62 15.37
C LYS A 436 -0.80 -15.30 14.61
N VAL A 437 -0.33 -15.28 13.35
CA VAL A 437 -0.44 -14.10 12.47
C VAL A 437 -1.90 -13.70 12.24
N ARG A 438 -2.79 -14.65 11.91
CA ARG A 438 -4.21 -14.36 11.65
C ARG A 438 -4.91 -13.71 12.85
N VAL A 439 -4.66 -14.19 14.07
CA VAL A 439 -5.26 -13.61 15.28
C VAL A 439 -4.50 -12.38 15.79
N GLY A 440 -3.34 -12.06 15.21
CA GLY A 440 -2.46 -10.97 15.67
C GLY A 440 -1.74 -11.25 16.98
N ASP A 441 -1.56 -12.52 17.35
CA ASP A 441 -0.76 -12.95 18.50
C ASP A 441 0.71 -13.07 18.08
N ILE A 442 1.33 -11.92 17.83
CA ILE A 442 2.70 -11.78 17.35
C ILE A 442 3.47 -10.77 18.21
N TYR A 443 4.80 -10.85 18.17
CA TYR A 443 5.69 -9.93 18.86
C TYR A 443 6.05 -8.74 17.97
N ILE A 444 5.87 -7.53 18.49
CA ILE A 444 6.15 -6.26 17.79
C ILE A 444 7.11 -5.42 18.63
N ASP A 445 8.19 -4.96 18.02
CA ASP A 445 9.18 -4.05 18.61
C ASP A 445 9.39 -2.86 17.66
N PRO A 446 8.81 -1.68 17.92
CA PRO A 446 8.72 -0.63 16.91
C PRO A 446 10.05 0.03 16.51
N GLY A 447 10.22 0.35 15.24
CA GLY A 447 11.41 1.02 14.72
C GLY A 447 11.49 2.51 15.10
N TYR A 448 12.70 3.06 15.05
CA TYR A 448 12.97 4.47 15.37
C TYR A 448 14.32 4.92 14.80
N ASP A 449 14.45 6.22 14.50
CA ASP A 449 15.70 6.88 14.08
C ASP A 449 16.54 6.09 13.04
N GLY A 450 15.89 5.52 12.04
CA GLY A 450 16.52 4.82 10.92
C GLY A 450 16.73 3.32 11.14
N GLU A 451 16.42 2.80 12.33
CA GLU A 451 16.44 1.37 12.66
C GLU A 451 15.05 0.78 12.45
N PHE A 452 14.97 -0.30 11.64
CA PHE A 452 13.71 -1.02 11.44
C PHE A 452 13.24 -1.63 12.76
N GLY A 453 11.91 -1.65 12.94
CA GLY A 453 11.29 -2.44 13.99
C GLY A 453 11.39 -3.93 13.67
N LYS A 454 10.83 -4.74 14.56
CA LYS A 454 10.73 -6.19 14.39
C LYS A 454 9.28 -6.60 14.54
N VAL A 455 8.80 -7.40 13.60
CA VAL A 455 7.52 -8.11 13.66
C VAL A 455 7.84 -9.58 13.54
N LYS A 456 7.61 -10.33 14.61
CA LYS A 456 7.94 -11.76 14.70
C LYS A 456 6.73 -12.56 15.14
N VAL A 457 6.53 -13.73 14.58
CA VAL A 457 5.51 -14.69 15.03
C VAL A 457 5.74 -15.09 16.49
N TRP A 458 6.99 -15.37 16.86
CA TRP A 458 7.36 -15.75 18.23
C TRP A 458 8.32 -14.75 18.85
N LYS A 459 8.21 -14.63 20.18
CA LYS A 459 9.13 -13.84 20.99
C LYS A 459 10.37 -14.67 21.31
N ASP A 460 11.57 -14.07 21.21
CA ASP A 460 12.80 -14.71 21.67
C ASP A 460 12.93 -14.64 23.21
N ASP A 461 13.61 -15.62 23.81
CA ASP A 461 13.92 -15.60 25.24
C ASP A 461 14.80 -14.37 25.57
N GLY A 462 14.27 -13.43 26.36
CA GLY A 462 15.00 -12.26 26.85
C GLY A 462 14.70 -10.91 26.18
N GLU A 463 13.75 -10.83 25.24
CA GLU A 463 13.21 -9.54 24.76
C GLU A 463 12.11 -9.05 25.75
N ASP A 464 12.01 -7.75 26.06
CA ASP A 464 10.92 -7.18 26.88
C ASP A 464 9.69 -6.88 26.01
N VAL A 465 8.47 -7.08 26.52
CA VAL A 465 7.25 -6.67 25.79
C VAL A 465 7.08 -5.16 25.97
N VAL A 466 7.01 -4.38 24.89
CA VAL A 466 6.32 -3.09 24.95
C VAL A 466 4.83 -3.44 24.95
N GLU A 467 4.17 -3.31 26.09
CA GLU A 467 2.73 -3.54 26.16
C GLU A 467 2.02 -2.58 25.19
N ASP A 468 1.24 -3.17 24.28
CA ASP A 468 0.25 -2.45 23.47
C ASP A 468 -0.62 -1.62 24.43
N VAL A 469 -0.66 -0.30 24.25
CA VAL A 469 -1.47 0.64 25.06
C VAL A 469 -2.95 0.53 24.68
N GLY A 470 -3.45 -0.71 24.70
CA GLY A 470 -4.77 -1.13 24.30
C GLY A 470 -5.22 -2.44 24.97
N LYS A 471 -4.53 -2.90 26.02
CA LYS A 471 -4.99 -3.98 26.88
C LYS A 471 -5.81 -3.42 28.05
N ASP A 472 -7.09 -3.76 28.03
CA ASP A 472 -7.97 -3.92 29.20
C ASP A 472 -7.99 -2.79 30.23
N GLN A 473 -8.77 -1.74 29.93
CA GLN A 473 -9.52 -1.09 31.00
C GLN A 473 -10.69 -2.01 31.40
N MET A 474 -10.37 -3.11 32.09
CA MET A 474 -11.37 -3.92 32.76
C MET A 474 -12.03 -3.08 33.86
N SER A 475 -13.35 -3.12 33.85
CA SER A 475 -14.29 -2.57 34.81
C SER A 475 -13.84 -2.69 36.26
N LEU A 476 -13.70 -1.53 36.91
CA LEU A 476 -13.99 -1.39 38.33
C LEU A 476 -15.17 -0.43 38.46
N PHE A 477 -16.36 -0.94 38.16
CA PHE A 477 -17.63 -0.72 38.88
C PHE A 477 -18.63 -1.80 38.48
#